data_AF-A0A3B9TU29-F1
#
_entry.id   AF-A0A3B9TU29-F1
#
_cell.length_a   1.000
_cell.length_b   1.000
_cell.length_c   1.000
_cell.angle_alpha   90.00
_cell.angle_beta   90.00
_cell.angle_gamma   90.00
#
_symmetry.space_group_name_H-M   'P 1'
#
loop_
_entity.id
_entity.type
_entity.pdbx_description
1 polymer ?
#
loop_
_entity_poly.entity_id
_entity_poly.type
_entity_poly.pdbx_seq_one_letter_code
_entity_poly.pdbx_strand_id
1 'polypeptide(L)' 'MTQDGSEVSKGVLRLDGQAAIVVGGGQTPGQTIGNGRATAITYARAGARVLVADRDLDAAAATVAE' A
#
# COMPACT_ATOMS: atom_id res chain seq x y z
N MET A 1 6.05 -44.92 -8.36
CA MET A 1 5.12 -43.83 -8.74
C MET A 1 5.49 -42.63 -7.89
N THR A 2 6.37 -41.80 -8.42
CA THR A 2 6.85 -40.58 -7.76
C THR A 2 5.75 -39.54 -7.82
N GLN A 3 5.27 -39.05 -6.68
CA GLN A 3 4.47 -37.83 -6.64
C GLN A 3 5.43 -36.64 -6.75
N ASP A 4 5.49 -36.15 -7.98
CA ASP A 4 6.09 -34.89 -8.40
C ASP A 4 5.17 -33.72 -8.02
N GLY A 5 5.77 -32.58 -7.68
CA GLY A 5 5.12 -31.28 -7.77
C GLY A 5 4.53 -30.73 -6.47
N SER A 6 5.37 -30.28 -5.54
CA SER A 6 4.96 -29.20 -4.63
C SER A 6 4.66 -27.97 -5.49
N GLU A 7 3.38 -27.71 -5.76
CA GLU A 7 2.93 -26.48 -6.41
C GLU A 7 3.27 -25.32 -5.47
N VAL A 8 4.34 -24.58 -5.78
CA VAL A 8 4.63 -23.33 -5.09
C VAL A 8 3.51 -22.39 -5.46
N SER A 9 2.55 -22.20 -4.55
CA SER A 9 1.51 -21.19 -4.68
C SER A 9 2.22 -19.87 -4.95
N LYS A 10 2.09 -19.39 -6.17
CA LYS A 10 2.62 -18.09 -6.62
C LYS A 10 2.13 -17.08 -5.59
N GLY A 11 3.02 -16.60 -4.72
CA GLY A 11 2.62 -15.99 -3.45
C GLY A 11 1.66 -14.83 -3.68
N VAL A 12 0.38 -15.02 -3.37
CA VAL A 12 -0.62 -13.96 -3.43
C VAL A 12 -0.18 -12.90 -2.44
N LEU A 13 -0.02 -11.66 -2.93
CA LEU A 13 0.27 -10.54 -2.05
C LEU A 13 -0.88 -10.40 -1.04
N ARG A 14 -0.57 -10.09 0.22
CA ARG A 14 -1.54 -10.18 1.32
C ARG A 14 -2.85 -9.39 1.08
N LEU A 15 -2.80 -8.32 0.28
CA LEU A 15 -3.95 -7.45 -0.02
C LEU A 15 -4.25 -7.41 -1.53
N ASP A 16 -3.86 -8.43 -2.29
CA ASP A 16 -4.05 -8.45 -3.74
C ASP A 16 -5.52 -8.25 -4.13
N GLY A 17 -5.76 -7.30 -5.03
CA GLY A 17 -7.09 -6.93 -5.52
C GLY A 17 -7.99 -6.18 -4.51
N GLN A 18 -7.56 -6.01 -3.25
CA GLN A 18 -8.33 -5.29 -2.25
C GLN A 18 -8.32 -3.78 -2.50
N ALA A 19 -9.36 -3.08 -2.06
CA ALA A 19 -9.41 -1.63 -2.04
C ALA A 19 -9.22 -1.12 -0.61
N ALA A 20 -8.37 -0.11 -0.42
CA ALA A 20 -8.13 0.52 0.87
C ALA A 20 -8.26 2.05 0.78
N ILE A 21 -8.86 2.66 1.80
CA ILE A 21 -8.94 4.12 1.95
C ILE A 21 -8.10 4.50 3.16
N VAL A 22 -7.09 5.35 2.96
CA VAL A 22 -6.24 5.87 4.03
C VAL A 22 -6.51 7.36 4.18
N VAL A 23 -7.14 7.74 5.30
CA VAL A 23 -7.41 9.14 5.66
C VAL A 23 -6.25 9.71 6.47
N GLY A 24 -5.79 10.91 6.14
CA GLY A 24 -4.56 11.50 6.67
C GLY A 24 -3.31 10.83 6.11
N GLY A 25 -3.33 10.43 4.83
CA GLY A 25 -2.22 9.75 4.19
C GLY A 25 -1.18 10.68 3.56
N GLY A 26 -1.35 12.00 3.67
CA GLY A 26 -0.32 12.97 3.33
C GLY A 26 0.83 12.97 4.35
N GLN A 27 1.83 13.82 4.09
CA GLN A 27 2.99 13.98 4.94
C GLN A 27 3.25 15.45 5.21
N THR A 28 3.50 15.78 6.48
CA THR A 28 3.98 17.11 6.86
C THR A 28 5.48 17.22 6.56
N PRO A 29 5.93 18.29 5.87
CA PRO A 29 7.36 18.54 5.61
C PRO A 29 8.20 18.56 6.89
N GLY A 30 9.44 18.06 6.80
CA GLY A 30 10.40 18.10 7.91
C GLY A 30 10.13 17.09 9.04
N GLN A 31 9.12 16.23 8.92
CA GLN A 31 8.87 15.13 9.85
C GLN A 31 9.42 13.81 9.28
N THR A 32 9.66 12.83 10.17
CA THR A 32 9.81 11.43 9.73
C THR A 32 8.51 10.93 9.08
N ILE A 33 8.58 9.80 8.39
CA ILE A 33 7.39 9.24 7.72
C ILE A 33 6.25 9.02 8.72
N GLY A 34 5.09 9.61 8.42
CA GLY A 34 3.88 9.47 9.20
C GLY A 34 3.18 8.13 8.95
N ASN A 35 2.38 7.68 9.91
CA ASN A 35 1.69 6.39 9.82
C ASN A 35 0.74 6.29 8.61
N GLY A 36 0.07 7.38 8.23
CA GLY A 36 -0.82 7.41 7.07
C GLY A 36 -0.06 7.11 5.77
N ARG A 37 1.01 7.88 5.50
CA ARG A 37 1.89 7.64 4.34
C ARG A 37 2.50 6.24 4.37
N ALA A 38 3.04 5.81 5.51
CA ALA A 38 3.63 4.48 5.65
C ALA A 38 2.60 3.37 5.38
N THR A 39 1.38 3.51 5.88
CA THR A 39 0.28 2.57 5.65
C THR A 39 -0.10 2.50 4.17
N ALA A 40 -0.30 3.65 3.52
CA ALA A 40 -0.68 3.72 2.12
C ALA A 40 0.35 3.00 1.22
N ILE A 41 1.64 3.32 1.40
CA ILE A 41 2.73 2.69 0.64
C ILE A 41 2.81 1.18 0.93
N THR A 42 2.67 0.79 2.19
CA THR A 42 2.72 -0.62 2.60
C THR A 42 1.57 -1.42 1.98
N TYR A 43 0.36 -0.85 1.95
CA TYR A 43 -0.82 -1.52 1.39
C TYR A 43 -0.72 -1.63 -0.13
N ALA A 44 -0.23 -0.59 -0.81
CA ALA A 44 0.03 -0.63 -2.25
C ALA A 44 1.04 -1.72 -2.60
N ARG A 45 2.16 -1.81 -1.86
CA ARG A 45 3.17 -2.89 -2.01
C ARG A 45 2.60 -4.29 -1.74
N ALA A 46 1.57 -4.37 -0.90
CA ALA A 46 0.84 -5.61 -0.63
C ALA A 46 -0.27 -5.92 -1.66
N GLY A 47 -0.37 -5.16 -2.76
CA GLY A 47 -1.29 -5.42 -3.87
C GLY A 47 -2.64 -4.72 -3.78
N ALA A 48 -2.84 -3.85 -2.78
CA ALA A 48 -4.08 -3.09 -2.67
C ALA A 48 -4.14 -1.94 -3.69
N ARG A 49 -5.34 -1.62 -4.15
CA ARG A 49 -5.65 -0.31 -4.73
C ARG A 49 -5.95 0.65 -3.60
N VAL A 50 -5.12 1.68 -3.44
CA VAL A 50 -5.18 2.60 -2.30
C VAL A 50 -5.69 3.97 -2.73
N LEU A 51 -6.71 4.48 -2.04
CA LEU A 51 -7.12 5.88 -2.09
C LEU A 51 -6.49 6.61 -0.89
N VAL A 52 -5.72 7.65 -1.18
CA VAL A 52 -5.11 8.52 -0.17
C VAL A 52 -5.98 9.77 -0.03
N ALA A 53 -6.62 9.93 1.12
CA ALA A 53 -7.41 11.10 1.46
C ALA A 53 -6.61 11.97 2.43
N ASP A 54 -6.48 13.26 2.12
CA ASP A 54 -5.91 14.25 3.01
C ASP A 54 -6.62 15.60 2.78
N ARG A 55 -6.52 16.49 3.77
CA ARG A 55 -7.01 17.87 3.63
C ARG A 55 -6.15 18.65 2.64
N ASP A 56 -4.85 18.33 2.57
CA ASP A 56 -3.92 18.91 1.62
C ASP A 56 -3.75 17.94 0.42
N LEU A 57 -4.25 18.35 -0.74
CA LEU A 57 -4.23 17.53 -1.95
C LEU A 57 -2.81 17.24 -2.44
N ASP A 58 -1.89 18.21 -2.32
CA ASP A 58 -0.51 18.05 -2.76
C ASP A 58 0.23 17.08 -1.84
N ALA A 59 -0.07 17.12 -0.54
CA ALA A 59 0.47 16.15 0.42
C ALA A 59 0.01 14.71 0.11
N ALA A 60 -1.27 14.52 -0.24
CA ALA A 60 -1.80 13.23 -0.67
C ALA A 60 -1.19 12.77 -2.00
N ALA A 61 -1.10 13.66 -3.00
CA ALA A 61 -0.52 13.37 -4.31
C ALA A 61 0.96 12.96 -4.20
N ALA A 62 1.72 13.60 -3.32
CA ALA A 62 3.10 13.23 -3.05
C ALA A 62 3.23 11.81 -2.46
N THR A 63 2.23 11.32 -1.72
CA THR A 63 2.20 9.91 -1.27
C THR A 63 1.84 8.96 -2.40
N VAL A 64 0.97 9.36 -3.35
CA VAL A 64 0.60 8.53 -4.51
C VAL A 64 1.73 8.40 -5.54
N ALA A 65 2.64 9.38 -5.58
CA ALA A 65 3.78 9.38 -6.49
C ALA A 65 4.96 8.49 -6.04
N GLU A 66 4.90 7.91 -4.83
CA GLU A 66 5.87 6.94 -4.28
C GLU A 66 5.51 5.49 -4.64
#